data_AF-A0A5B8QYA7-F1
#
_entry.id   AF-A0A5B8QYA7-F1
#
_cell.length_a   1.000
_cell.length_b   1.000
_cell.length_c   1.000
_cell.angle_alpha   90.00
_cell.angle_beta   90.00
_cell.angle_gamma   90.00
#
_symmetry.space_group_name_H-M   'P 1'
#
loop_
_entity.id
_entity.type
_entity.pdbx_description
1 polymer ?
#
loop_
_entity_poly.entity_id
_entity_poly.type
_entity_poly.pdbx_seq_one_letter_code
_entity_poly.pdbx_strand_id
1 'polypeptide(L)'
;MICTPISYPSKTSAQTFSNFLKHTRTENQLSQEDLCCLLRQKSCLFDSLDAITISRWERGVNIPSLAKQAEIVEIFGAELFDIYREDKTFIHEGLALINLFESSIERSEHPYYRNKPYRVEFIDSQDDNFMTLLQLSLVYESNPRLSLANRQLSQPFFCGLSLVVAFSFGEQIVGHSLFCRTQAKVALEFMNDEVDLFEVIGHHSQSIPDTLMVFSSFGVTPHIENYMMSVYLHKMALSRSIKYLSFSICDETLKRKLTQFKLPLFKIRTLDNYHKPIKNYSFFASRTEVMANRNLLKLSVIPSAKSQTIDPIFFMQLGTSI
;
A
#
# COMPACT_ATOMS: atom_id res chain seq x y z
N MET A 1 43.68 -12.41 -0.33
CA MET A 1 42.39 -12.59 0.34
C MET A 1 41.92 -11.19 0.72
N ILE A 2 41.11 -10.55 -0.11
CA ILE A 2 40.74 -9.13 0.02
C ILE A 2 39.33 -9.11 0.62
N CYS A 3 39.22 -8.73 1.88
CA CYS A 3 37.95 -8.42 2.53
C CYS A 3 37.45 -7.08 2.00
N THR A 4 36.38 -7.12 1.22
CA THR A 4 35.57 -5.95 0.90
C THR A 4 34.79 -5.52 2.14
N PRO A 5 34.80 -4.23 2.54
CA PRO A 5 33.97 -3.74 3.62
C PRO A 5 32.52 -3.64 3.15
N ILE A 6 31.62 -4.24 3.91
CA ILE A 6 30.17 -4.11 3.79
C ILE A 6 29.82 -2.64 4.09
N SER A 7 29.30 -1.91 3.11
CA SER A 7 28.81 -0.55 3.31
C SER A 7 27.47 -0.58 4.04
N TYR A 8 27.37 0.17 5.14
CA TYR A 8 26.13 0.35 5.89
C TYR A 8 25.24 1.39 5.17
N PRO A 9 23.96 1.11 4.87
CA PRO A 9 23.07 2.15 4.36
C PRO A 9 22.45 2.97 5.51
N SER A 10 22.44 4.29 5.31
CA SER A 10 21.57 5.33 5.91
C SER A 10 21.73 5.65 7.42
N LYS A 11 22.37 6.78 7.73
CA LYS A 11 22.37 7.39 9.09
C LYS A 11 21.04 8.08 9.46
N THR A 12 20.21 8.44 8.49
CA THR A 12 19.05 9.32 8.69
C THR A 12 17.75 8.60 9.06
N SER A 13 17.44 7.44 8.44
CA SER A 13 16.22 6.68 8.79
C SER A 13 16.27 6.11 10.22
N ALA A 14 17.48 5.81 10.68
CA ALA A 14 17.73 5.45 12.07
C ALA A 14 17.40 6.61 13.02
N GLN A 15 17.75 7.85 12.63
CA GLN A 15 17.59 9.03 13.48
C GLN A 15 16.12 9.36 13.74
N THR A 16 15.23 9.18 12.76
CA THR A 16 13.79 9.48 12.91
C THR A 16 13.14 8.65 14.00
N PHE A 17 13.28 7.31 13.93
CA PHE A 17 12.72 6.43 14.96
C PHE A 17 13.42 6.62 16.31
N SER A 18 14.73 6.86 16.31
CA SER A 18 15.50 7.12 17.53
C SER A 18 14.99 8.36 18.28
N ASN A 19 14.70 9.43 17.53
CA ASN A 19 14.14 10.66 18.07
C ASN A 19 12.73 10.44 18.63
N PHE A 20 11.88 9.73 17.89
CA PHE A 20 10.54 9.34 18.36
C PHE A 20 10.61 8.58 19.69
N LEU A 21 11.46 7.54 19.77
CA LEU A 21 11.58 6.70 20.95
C LEU A 21 12.04 7.51 22.17
N LYS A 22 13.08 8.33 21.98
CA LYS A 22 13.63 9.17 23.04
C LYS A 22 12.61 10.19 23.53
N HIS A 23 11.93 10.86 22.60
CA HIS A 23 10.92 11.87 22.93
C HIS A 23 9.75 11.25 23.69
N THR A 24 9.17 10.18 23.16
CA THR A 24 8.07 9.43 23.78
C THR A 24 8.44 8.95 25.18
N ARG A 25 9.63 8.40 25.38
CA ARG A 25 10.11 8.00 26.70
C ARG A 25 10.16 9.18 27.67
N THR A 26 10.73 10.31 27.24
CA THR A 26 10.86 11.49 28.09
C THR A 26 9.52 12.15 28.43
N GLU A 27 8.58 12.20 27.49
CA GLU A 27 7.23 12.73 27.72
C GLU A 27 6.44 11.89 28.72
N ASN A 28 6.61 10.57 28.67
CA ASN A 28 6.03 9.63 29.63
C ASN A 28 6.82 9.54 30.94
N GLN A 29 7.86 10.35 31.13
CA GLN A 29 8.70 10.42 32.33
C GLN A 29 9.33 9.07 32.72
N LEU A 30 9.64 8.23 31.72
CA LEU A 30 10.19 6.90 31.93
C LEU A 30 11.74 6.95 31.93
N SER A 31 12.38 6.19 32.82
CA SER A 31 13.79 5.84 32.63
C SER A 31 13.93 4.80 31.52
N GLN A 32 15.16 4.53 31.07
CA GLN A 32 15.41 3.49 30.07
C GLN A 32 15.07 2.08 30.60
N GLU A 33 15.23 1.86 31.92
CA GLU A 33 14.85 0.62 32.59
C GLU A 33 13.32 0.49 32.69
N ASP A 34 12.62 1.60 32.99
CA ASP A 34 11.15 1.60 33.05
C ASP A 34 10.54 1.32 31.68
N LEU A 35 11.10 1.93 30.62
CA LEU A 35 10.69 1.64 29.24
C LEU A 35 10.94 0.17 28.89
N CYS A 36 12.10 -0.38 29.27
CA CYS A 36 12.40 -1.80 29.04
C CYS A 36 11.38 -2.72 29.72
N CYS A 37 11.06 -2.45 31.00
CA CYS A 37 10.06 -3.20 31.76
C CYS A 37 8.67 -3.10 31.12
N LEU A 38 8.26 -1.89 30.71
CA LEU A 38 6.98 -1.66 30.04
C LEU A 38 6.88 -2.47 28.75
N LEU A 39 7.90 -2.45 27.89
CA LEU A 39 7.89 -3.16 26.62
C LEU A 39 7.80 -4.69 26.82
N ARG A 40 8.59 -5.24 27.77
CA ARG A 40 8.53 -6.67 28.13
C ARG A 40 7.17 -7.11 28.65
N GLN A 41 6.50 -6.27 29.45
CA GLN A 41 5.16 -6.56 29.97
C GLN A 41 4.09 -6.59 28.87
N LYS A 42 4.31 -5.86 27.77
CA LYS A 42 3.33 -5.71 26.69
C LYS A 42 3.52 -6.70 25.56
N SER A 43 4.74 -7.18 25.32
CA SER A 43 5.02 -8.14 24.25
C SER A 43 6.26 -9.00 24.49
N CYS A 44 6.14 -10.28 24.14
CA CYS A 44 7.23 -11.25 24.17
C CYS A 44 8.35 -10.94 23.15
N LEU A 45 8.11 -10.07 22.16
CA LEU A 45 9.18 -9.60 21.25
C LEU A 45 10.32 -8.89 22.00
N PHE A 46 10.07 -8.46 23.24
CA PHE A 46 11.01 -7.71 24.07
C PHE A 46 11.58 -8.49 25.26
N ASP A 47 11.32 -9.80 25.39
CA ASP A 47 11.78 -10.59 26.55
C ASP A 47 13.28 -10.42 26.84
N SER A 48 14.11 -10.44 25.79
CA SER A 48 15.56 -10.28 25.88
C SER A 48 16.06 -8.82 25.84
N LEU A 49 15.18 -7.83 25.84
CA LEU A 49 15.54 -6.41 25.72
C LEU A 49 16.23 -5.92 27.00
N ASP A 50 17.24 -5.06 26.92
CA ASP A 50 17.83 -4.41 28.10
C ASP A 50 17.90 -2.89 27.93
N ALA A 51 18.12 -2.16 29.03
CA ALA A 51 18.23 -0.70 29.01
C ALA A 51 19.41 -0.21 28.15
N ILE A 52 20.48 -1.01 28.00
CA ILE A 52 21.61 -0.68 27.14
C ILE A 52 21.17 -0.68 25.66
N THR A 53 20.33 -1.63 25.27
CA THR A 53 19.77 -1.75 23.92
C THR A 53 18.82 -0.59 23.64
N ILE A 54 17.96 -0.22 24.59
CA ILE A 54 17.17 1.03 24.50
C ILE A 54 18.09 2.24 24.29
N SER A 55 19.15 2.37 25.08
CA SER A 55 20.12 3.46 24.95
C SER A 55 20.82 3.49 23.59
N ARG A 56 21.08 2.33 22.97
CA ARG A 56 21.62 2.25 21.61
C ARG A 56 20.60 2.66 20.56
N TRP A 57 19.33 2.26 20.74
CA TRP A 57 18.22 2.68 19.88
C TRP A 57 17.99 4.19 19.94
N GLU A 58 17.94 4.79 21.12
CA GLU A 58 17.73 6.25 21.26
C GLU A 58 18.87 7.10 20.69
N ARG A 59 20.09 6.53 20.62
CA ARG A 59 21.26 7.18 20.02
C ARG A 59 21.39 6.93 18.52
N GLY A 60 20.54 6.10 17.92
CA GLY A 60 20.63 5.71 16.52
C GLY A 60 21.87 4.87 16.18
N VAL A 61 22.49 4.22 17.17
CA VAL A 61 23.63 3.30 16.93
C VAL A 61 23.16 2.08 16.13
N ASN A 62 21.98 1.59 16.48
CA ASN A 62 21.19 0.64 15.71
C ASN A 62 19.70 0.96 15.95
N ILE A 63 18.80 0.33 15.20
CA ILE A 63 17.35 0.46 15.40
C ILE A 63 16.70 -0.90 15.57
N PRO A 64 15.53 -0.99 16.23
CA PRO A 64 14.78 -2.24 16.30
C PRO A 64 14.34 -2.69 14.90
N SER A 65 13.99 -3.98 14.76
CA SER A 65 13.30 -4.46 13.56
C SER A 65 11.94 -3.76 13.39
N LEU A 66 11.42 -3.69 12.16
CA LEU A 66 10.13 -3.01 11.90
C LEU A 66 8.98 -3.58 12.74
N ALA A 67 8.96 -4.89 12.98
CA ALA A 67 7.97 -5.52 13.87
C ALA A 67 8.06 -4.98 15.31
N LYS A 68 9.27 -4.85 15.86
CA LYS A 68 9.47 -4.24 17.18
C LYS A 68 9.10 -2.76 17.18
N GLN A 69 9.42 -2.04 16.12
CA GLN A 69 9.01 -0.65 15.99
C GLN A 69 7.49 -0.52 15.97
N ALA A 70 6.79 -1.36 15.22
CA ALA A 70 5.32 -1.37 15.13
C ALA A 70 4.66 -1.57 16.51
N GLU A 71 5.14 -2.53 17.30
CA GLU A 71 4.61 -2.75 18.65
C GLU A 71 4.93 -1.60 19.61
N ILE A 72 6.16 -1.05 19.54
CA ILE A 72 6.53 0.11 20.37
C ILE A 72 5.59 1.28 20.09
N VAL A 73 5.35 1.63 18.83
CA VAL A 73 4.50 2.78 18.50
C VAL A 73 3.05 2.53 18.92
N GLU A 74 2.56 1.30 18.76
CA GLU A 74 1.20 0.93 19.13
C GLU A 74 0.98 1.02 20.65
N ILE A 75 1.96 0.62 21.47
CA ILE A 75 1.93 0.78 22.93
C ILE A 75 1.75 2.25 23.34
N PHE A 76 2.27 3.18 22.56
CA PHE A 76 2.17 4.62 22.79
C PHE A 76 1.06 5.31 21.97
N GLY A 77 0.15 4.56 21.34
CA GLY A 77 -0.96 5.12 20.57
C GLY A 77 -0.56 5.88 19.30
N ALA A 78 0.64 5.59 18.78
CA ALA A 78 1.20 6.16 17.55
C ALA A 78 1.26 5.10 16.45
N GLU A 79 1.61 5.52 15.23
CA GLU A 79 1.75 4.63 14.08
C GLU A 79 3.07 4.87 13.35
N LEU A 80 3.63 3.82 12.73
CA LEU A 80 4.87 3.93 11.96
C LEU A 80 4.73 4.92 10.80
N PHE A 81 3.55 4.99 10.19
CA PHE A 81 3.27 5.97 9.15
C PHE A 81 3.50 7.41 9.64
N ASP A 82 3.01 7.76 10.83
CA ASP A 82 3.15 9.12 11.37
C ASP A 82 4.62 9.51 11.61
N ILE A 83 5.46 8.54 11.96
CA ILE A 83 6.89 8.74 12.15
C ILE A 83 7.60 8.91 10.80
N TYR A 84 7.31 8.03 9.84
CA TYR A 84 8.07 7.94 8.59
C TYR A 84 7.58 8.86 7.48
N ARG A 85 6.35 9.38 7.56
CA ARG A 85 5.82 10.33 6.57
C ARG A 85 6.55 11.68 6.56
N GLU A 86 7.33 11.99 7.61
CA GLU A 86 8.11 13.22 7.74
C GLU A 86 9.61 12.97 7.51
N ASP A 87 10.01 11.70 7.37
CA ASP A 87 11.39 11.30 7.10
C ASP A 87 11.70 11.40 5.61
N LYS A 88 12.38 12.49 5.23
CA LYS A 88 12.79 12.74 3.83
C LYS A 88 13.61 11.60 3.23
N THR A 89 14.47 10.94 4.00
CA THR A 89 15.26 9.81 3.50
C THR A 89 14.36 8.61 3.26
N PHE A 90 13.45 8.30 4.19
CA PHE A 90 12.53 7.18 4.03
C PHE A 90 11.55 7.40 2.87
N ILE A 91 11.04 8.61 2.69
CA ILE A 91 10.22 8.99 1.53
C ILE A 91 11.03 8.84 0.24
N HIS A 92 12.28 9.32 0.21
CA HIS A 92 13.15 9.18 -0.94
C HIS A 92 13.45 7.71 -1.25
N GLU A 93 13.66 6.86 -0.24
CA GLU A 93 13.76 5.41 -0.42
C GLU A 93 12.47 4.78 -0.95
N GLY A 94 11.29 5.33 -0.59
CA GLY A 94 9.99 4.89 -1.11
C GLY A 94 9.78 5.31 -2.58
N LEU A 95 10.19 6.53 -2.93
CA LEU A 95 10.24 6.99 -4.32
C LEU A 95 11.27 6.18 -5.12
N ALA A 96 12.40 5.80 -4.51
CA ALA A 96 13.33 4.87 -5.10
C ALA A 96 12.72 3.46 -5.22
N LEU A 97 11.81 3.02 -4.33
CA LEU A 97 11.07 1.76 -4.52
C LEU A 97 10.12 1.78 -5.70
N ILE A 98 9.53 2.94 -6.03
CA ILE A 98 8.87 3.11 -7.32
C ILE A 98 9.86 2.74 -8.43
N ASN A 99 11.15 3.09 -8.30
CA ASN A 99 12.21 2.83 -9.28
C ASN A 99 12.94 1.47 -9.16
N LEU A 100 12.95 0.79 -8.00
CA LEU A 100 13.94 -0.25 -7.63
C LEU A 100 13.79 -1.61 -8.34
N PHE A 101 12.84 -1.76 -9.24
CA PHE A 101 12.91 -2.85 -10.23
C PHE A 101 13.71 -2.34 -11.45
N GLU A 102 14.96 -1.95 -11.24
CA GLU A 102 15.91 -1.65 -12.33
C GLU A 102 16.59 -2.94 -12.81
N SER A 103 16.85 -2.98 -14.12
CA SER A 103 18.07 -3.52 -14.78
C SER A 103 17.81 -4.30 -16.07
N SER A 104 16.78 -3.94 -16.82
CA SER A 104 16.92 -3.82 -18.27
C SER A 104 15.79 -2.93 -18.74
N ILE A 105 15.87 -2.43 -19.96
CA ILE A 105 14.70 -1.96 -20.68
C ILE A 105 13.80 -3.20 -20.82
N GLU A 106 13.08 -3.60 -19.77
CA GLU A 106 11.89 -4.40 -19.94
C GLU A 106 10.97 -3.48 -20.71
N ARG A 107 10.94 -3.72 -22.03
CA ARG A 107 9.97 -3.12 -22.91
C ARG A 107 8.64 -3.39 -22.25
N SER A 108 7.96 -2.33 -21.83
CA SER A 108 6.58 -2.42 -21.40
C SER A 108 5.86 -3.35 -22.37
N GLU A 109 5.14 -4.36 -21.86
CA GLU A 109 4.30 -5.20 -22.71
C GLU A 109 3.25 -4.36 -23.44
N HIS A 110 3.03 -3.13 -22.98
CA HIS A 110 2.17 -2.17 -23.64
C HIS A 110 2.78 -1.73 -24.99
N PRO A 111 2.09 -1.99 -26.12
CA PRO A 111 2.64 -1.82 -27.47
C PRO A 111 3.10 -0.37 -27.80
N TYR A 112 2.63 0.61 -27.03
CA TYR A 112 2.86 2.03 -27.29
C TYR A 112 3.52 2.79 -26.13
N TYR A 113 3.74 2.17 -24.96
CA TYR A 113 4.36 2.86 -23.84
C TYR A 113 5.89 2.71 -23.89
N ARG A 114 6.60 3.85 -23.85
CA ARG A 114 8.07 3.91 -23.92
C ARG A 114 8.65 4.70 -22.77
N ASN A 115 8.25 4.36 -21.53
CA ASN A 115 8.72 5.04 -20.30
C ASN A 115 8.60 6.56 -20.38
N LYS A 116 7.53 7.04 -20.99
CA LYS A 116 7.21 8.48 -21.08
C LYS A 116 6.60 8.97 -19.77
N PRO A 117 6.69 10.28 -19.48
CA PRO A 117 5.90 10.90 -18.43
C PRO A 117 4.43 10.51 -18.53
N TYR A 118 3.80 10.29 -17.38
CA TYR A 118 2.40 9.94 -17.28
C TYR A 118 1.70 10.84 -16.27
N ARG A 119 0.43 11.15 -16.52
CA ARG A 119 -0.45 11.92 -15.64
C ARG A 119 -1.31 10.95 -14.86
N VAL A 120 -1.41 11.10 -13.54
CA VAL A 120 -2.35 10.33 -12.74
C VAL A 120 -3.51 11.21 -12.34
N GLU A 121 -4.72 10.69 -12.49
CA GLU A 121 -5.95 11.40 -12.17
C GLU A 121 -6.89 10.53 -11.33
N PHE A 122 -7.48 11.16 -10.32
CA PHE A 122 -8.60 10.61 -9.57
C PHE A 122 -9.89 10.93 -10.32
N ILE A 123 -10.56 9.90 -10.82
CA ILE A 123 -11.77 10.03 -11.62
C ILE A 123 -12.98 9.95 -10.68
N ASP A 124 -13.74 11.03 -10.61
CA ASP A 124 -14.96 11.09 -9.81
C ASP A 124 -16.11 10.35 -10.51
N SER A 125 -17.04 9.80 -9.74
CA SER A 125 -18.31 9.24 -10.26
C SER A 125 -19.12 10.21 -11.14
N GLN A 126 -18.92 11.52 -10.98
CA GLN A 126 -19.55 12.58 -11.77
C GLN A 126 -18.78 12.93 -13.04
N ASP A 127 -17.58 12.39 -13.26
CA ASP A 127 -16.80 12.61 -14.48
C ASP A 127 -17.49 11.97 -15.69
N ASP A 128 -17.57 12.69 -16.81
CA ASP A 128 -18.20 12.23 -18.06
C ASP A 128 -17.59 10.90 -18.56
N ASN A 129 -16.30 10.67 -18.29
CA ASN A 129 -15.59 9.47 -18.71
C ASN A 129 -15.58 8.36 -17.65
N PHE A 130 -16.13 8.59 -16.45
CA PHE A 130 -16.05 7.64 -15.34
C PHE A 130 -16.51 6.24 -15.73
N MET A 131 -17.70 6.13 -16.33
CA MET A 131 -18.27 4.82 -16.69
C MET A 131 -17.44 4.11 -17.75
N THR A 132 -16.93 4.84 -18.74
CA THR A 132 -16.06 4.30 -19.79
C THR A 132 -14.76 3.78 -19.20
N LEU A 133 -14.10 4.57 -18.35
CA LEU A 133 -12.84 4.19 -17.71
C LEU A 133 -13.04 3.02 -16.74
N LEU A 134 -14.12 3.02 -15.96
CA LEU A 134 -14.49 1.91 -15.10
C LEU A 134 -14.68 0.62 -15.90
N GLN A 135 -15.47 0.64 -16.98
CA GLN A 135 -15.68 -0.53 -17.82
C GLN A 135 -14.36 -1.06 -18.40
N LEU A 136 -13.48 -0.17 -18.88
CA LEU A 136 -12.16 -0.56 -19.37
C LEU A 136 -11.30 -1.24 -18.28
N SER A 137 -11.26 -0.68 -17.07
CA SER A 137 -10.56 -1.28 -15.93
C SER A 137 -11.12 -2.65 -15.55
N LEU A 138 -12.45 -2.80 -15.55
CA LEU A 138 -13.11 -4.06 -15.21
C LEU A 138 -12.88 -5.15 -16.27
N VAL A 139 -12.89 -4.78 -17.55
CA VAL A 139 -12.52 -5.68 -18.65
C VAL A 139 -11.07 -6.13 -18.50
N TYR A 140 -10.16 -5.22 -18.14
CA TYR A 140 -8.75 -5.55 -17.91
C TYR A 140 -8.58 -6.58 -16.79
N GLU A 141 -9.19 -6.36 -15.63
CA GLU A 141 -9.10 -7.28 -14.48
C GLU A 141 -9.63 -8.69 -14.80
N SER A 142 -10.56 -8.80 -15.77
CA SER A 142 -11.16 -10.08 -16.19
C SER A 142 -11.75 -10.87 -15.01
N ASN A 143 -12.18 -10.18 -13.95
CA ASN A 143 -12.81 -10.76 -12.77
C ASN A 143 -14.34 -10.79 -12.97
N PRO A 144 -14.97 -11.98 -13.14
CA PRO A 144 -16.40 -12.10 -13.37
C PRO A 144 -17.25 -11.47 -12.26
N ARG A 145 -16.72 -11.42 -11.03
CA ARG A 145 -17.36 -10.84 -9.84
C ARG A 145 -17.55 -9.33 -9.93
N LEU A 146 -16.82 -8.66 -10.81
CA LEU A 146 -16.93 -7.22 -11.03
C LEU A 146 -17.79 -6.87 -12.25
N SER A 147 -18.40 -7.85 -12.90
CA SER A 147 -19.24 -7.62 -14.08
C SER A 147 -20.43 -6.70 -13.76
N LEU A 148 -20.59 -5.65 -14.57
CA LEU A 148 -21.70 -4.71 -14.48
C LEU A 148 -22.93 -5.13 -15.32
N ALA A 149 -22.90 -6.33 -15.92
CA ALA A 149 -23.94 -6.77 -16.84
C ALA A 149 -25.33 -6.79 -16.18
N ASN A 150 -26.33 -6.28 -16.92
CA ASN A 150 -27.78 -6.34 -16.64
C ASN A 150 -28.37 -5.36 -15.61
N ARG A 151 -27.68 -4.30 -15.17
CA ARG A 151 -28.31 -3.27 -14.31
C ARG A 151 -28.22 -1.88 -14.96
N GLN A 152 -29.37 -1.20 -15.09
CA GLN A 152 -29.40 0.24 -15.37
C GLN A 152 -28.91 0.97 -14.12
N LEU A 153 -27.62 1.27 -14.07
CA LEU A 153 -26.98 1.87 -12.91
C LEU A 153 -26.87 3.38 -13.13
N SER A 154 -27.49 4.15 -12.24
CA SER A 154 -27.38 5.61 -12.20
C SER A 154 -26.08 6.03 -11.47
N GLN A 155 -25.50 7.16 -11.87
CA GLN A 155 -24.25 7.73 -11.33
C GLN A 155 -24.12 7.81 -9.78
N PRO A 156 -25.18 8.07 -8.97
CA PRO A 156 -25.05 8.12 -7.51
C PRO A 156 -24.57 6.81 -6.86
N PHE A 157 -24.66 5.70 -7.60
CA PHE A 157 -24.30 4.38 -7.09
C PHE A 157 -22.78 4.24 -6.84
N PHE A 158 -21.96 4.95 -7.60
CA PHE A 158 -20.50 4.76 -7.59
C PHE A 158 -19.77 5.73 -6.67
N CYS A 159 -20.46 6.57 -5.91
CA CYS A 159 -19.82 7.56 -5.04
C CYS A 159 -18.88 6.94 -3.97
N GLY A 160 -19.07 5.68 -3.60
CA GLY A 160 -18.17 4.94 -2.70
C GLY A 160 -16.92 4.34 -3.37
N LEU A 161 -16.86 4.34 -4.70
CA LEU A 161 -15.80 3.72 -5.50
C LEU A 161 -14.76 4.76 -5.90
N SER A 162 -13.49 4.47 -5.62
CA SER A 162 -12.36 5.29 -6.09
C SER A 162 -11.74 4.64 -7.32
N LEU A 163 -11.78 5.36 -8.44
CA LEU A 163 -11.06 5.02 -9.66
C LEU A 163 -9.91 6.01 -9.85
N VAL A 164 -8.70 5.48 -10.03
CA VAL A 164 -7.51 6.28 -10.31
C VAL A 164 -6.86 5.73 -11.56
N VAL A 165 -6.54 6.60 -12.52
CA VAL A 165 -6.05 6.20 -13.83
C VAL A 165 -4.76 6.94 -14.14
N ALA A 166 -3.78 6.22 -14.69
CA ALA A 166 -2.55 6.77 -15.22
C ALA A 166 -2.64 6.87 -16.75
N PHE A 167 -2.44 8.07 -17.28
CA PHE A 167 -2.47 8.40 -18.70
C PHE A 167 -1.09 8.74 -19.23
N SER A 168 -0.69 8.14 -20.34
CA SER A 168 0.50 8.51 -21.11
C SER A 168 0.10 9.38 -22.30
N PHE A 169 1.09 9.84 -23.08
CA PHE A 169 0.89 10.62 -24.31
C PHE A 169 -0.24 10.05 -25.20
N GLY A 170 -1.18 10.92 -25.58
CA GLY A 170 -2.36 10.54 -26.38
C GLY A 170 -3.51 9.93 -25.56
N GLU A 171 -3.60 10.25 -24.26
CA GLU A 171 -4.64 9.75 -23.33
C GLU A 171 -4.71 8.22 -23.24
N GLN A 172 -3.57 7.55 -23.49
CA GLN A 172 -3.47 6.10 -23.37
C GLN A 172 -3.40 5.70 -21.90
N ILE A 173 -4.27 4.78 -21.49
CA ILE A 173 -4.26 4.23 -20.14
C ILE A 173 -3.06 3.31 -19.97
N VAL A 174 -2.17 3.66 -19.04
CA VAL A 174 -0.94 2.93 -18.71
C VAL A 174 -0.94 2.38 -17.30
N GLY A 175 -2.01 2.61 -16.55
CA GLY A 175 -2.21 2.03 -15.23
C GLY A 175 -3.55 2.45 -14.66
N HIS A 176 -4.05 1.68 -13.69
CA HIS A 176 -5.24 2.06 -12.94
C HIS A 176 -5.25 1.40 -11.56
N SER A 177 -6.06 1.94 -10.66
CA SER A 177 -6.45 1.27 -9.44
C SER A 177 -7.93 1.51 -9.16
N LEU A 178 -8.59 0.46 -8.68
CA LEU A 178 -10.00 0.44 -8.35
C LEU A 178 -10.17 -0.08 -6.92
N PHE A 179 -10.69 0.75 -6.03
CA PHE A 179 -10.83 0.39 -4.63
C PHE A 179 -11.98 1.16 -3.96
N CYS A 180 -12.52 0.64 -2.86
CA CYS A 180 -13.52 1.32 -2.05
C CYS A 180 -13.22 1.18 -0.55
N ARG A 181 -13.96 1.93 0.25
CA ARG A 181 -14.01 1.77 1.72
C ARG A 181 -15.28 1.01 2.07
N THR A 182 -15.16 -0.01 2.90
CA THR A 182 -16.27 -0.86 3.35
C THR A 182 -16.00 -1.36 4.77
N GLN A 183 -16.82 -2.28 5.25
CA GLN A 183 -16.61 -2.96 6.54
C GLN A 183 -15.95 -4.32 6.34
N ALA A 184 -15.18 -4.75 7.34
CA ALA A 184 -14.50 -6.04 7.34
C ALA A 184 -15.49 -7.19 7.11
N LYS A 185 -16.66 -7.12 7.74
CA LYS A 185 -17.75 -8.09 7.55
C LYS A 185 -18.16 -8.18 6.07
N VAL A 186 -18.48 -7.06 5.45
CA VAL A 186 -18.93 -7.00 4.05
C VAL A 186 -17.83 -7.42 3.09
N ALA A 187 -16.56 -7.06 3.36
CA ALA A 187 -15.42 -7.52 2.57
C ALA A 187 -15.26 -9.05 2.63
N LEU A 188 -15.41 -9.65 3.82
CA LEU A 188 -15.35 -11.10 3.99
C LEU A 188 -16.54 -11.81 3.32
N GLU A 189 -17.75 -11.26 3.43
CA GLU A 189 -18.94 -11.74 2.73
C GLU A 189 -18.71 -11.73 1.20
N PHE A 190 -18.10 -10.68 0.65
CA PHE A 190 -17.78 -10.60 -0.78
C PHE A 190 -16.76 -11.66 -1.20
N MET A 191 -15.69 -11.86 -0.42
CA MET A 191 -14.72 -12.95 -0.65
C MET A 191 -15.36 -14.35 -0.51
N ASN A 192 -16.46 -14.42 0.24
CA ASN A 192 -17.24 -15.63 0.41
C ASN A 192 -18.34 -15.82 -0.65
N ASP A 193 -18.49 -14.91 -1.62
CA ASP A 193 -19.53 -14.97 -2.65
C ASP A 193 -20.96 -14.78 -2.09
N GLU A 194 -21.07 -14.18 -0.91
CA GLU A 194 -22.35 -13.95 -0.21
C GLU A 194 -23.00 -12.63 -0.61
N VAL A 195 -22.19 -11.64 -1.02
CA VAL A 195 -22.65 -10.32 -1.47
C VAL A 195 -22.01 -9.94 -2.81
N ASP A 196 -22.65 -9.11 -3.61
CA ASP A 196 -22.14 -8.61 -4.89
C ASP A 196 -21.32 -7.30 -4.77
N LEU A 197 -20.72 -6.83 -5.87
CA LEU A 197 -19.95 -5.57 -5.88
C LEU A 197 -20.80 -4.37 -5.46
N PHE A 198 -22.09 -4.38 -5.82
CA PHE A 198 -23.02 -3.31 -5.54
C PHE A 198 -23.33 -3.22 -4.06
N GLU A 199 -23.48 -4.35 -3.39
CA GLU A 199 -23.61 -4.40 -1.93
C GLU A 199 -22.35 -3.90 -1.24
N VAL A 200 -21.15 -4.26 -1.73
CA VAL A 200 -19.89 -3.75 -1.16
C VAL A 200 -19.76 -2.23 -1.27
N ILE A 201 -20.11 -1.65 -2.43
CA ILE A 201 -20.03 -0.20 -2.68
C ILE A 201 -21.17 0.54 -1.96
N GLY A 202 -22.38 -0.03 -1.99
CA GLY A 202 -23.61 0.57 -1.49
C GLY A 202 -23.77 0.50 0.03
N HIS A 203 -22.93 -0.28 0.73
CA HIS A 203 -22.89 -0.33 2.19
C HIS A 203 -22.31 0.96 2.81
N HIS A 204 -23.05 2.07 2.65
CA HIS A 204 -23.02 3.23 3.54
C HIS A 204 -23.94 2.99 4.75
N SER A 205 -23.83 1.81 5.37
CA SER A 205 -24.53 1.56 6.64
C SER A 205 -24.00 2.49 7.72
N GLN A 206 -24.82 2.73 8.76
CA GLN A 206 -24.62 3.67 9.86
C GLN A 206 -23.25 3.60 10.58
N SER A 207 -22.45 2.54 10.36
CA SER A 207 -21.12 2.32 10.93
C SER A 207 -19.98 2.75 10.02
N ILE A 208 -18.98 3.38 10.63
CA ILE A 208 -17.77 3.91 9.99
C ILE A 208 -17.01 2.76 9.28
N PRO A 209 -16.59 2.92 8.02
CA PRO A 209 -15.83 1.90 7.32
C PRO A 209 -14.46 1.67 7.97
N ASP A 210 -14.07 0.41 8.08
CA ASP A 210 -12.84 -0.06 8.70
C ASP A 210 -11.94 -0.88 7.76
N THR A 211 -12.36 -1.07 6.51
CA THR A 211 -11.65 -1.89 5.54
C THR A 211 -11.51 -1.14 4.23
N LEU A 212 -10.30 -1.14 3.67
CA LEU A 212 -10.05 -0.73 2.30
C LEU A 212 -10.02 -1.98 1.42
N MET A 213 -10.89 -2.01 0.41
CA MET A 213 -11.00 -3.13 -0.51
C MET A 213 -10.51 -2.73 -1.90
N VAL A 214 -9.50 -3.44 -2.38
CA VAL A 214 -8.88 -3.24 -3.70
C VAL A 214 -9.40 -4.32 -4.65
N PHE A 215 -10.06 -3.88 -5.71
CA PHE A 215 -10.63 -4.74 -6.75
C PHE A 215 -9.68 -4.90 -7.93
N SER A 216 -8.89 -3.88 -8.23
CA SER A 216 -7.87 -3.93 -9.27
C SER A 216 -6.75 -2.92 -9.00
N SER A 217 -5.53 -3.26 -9.40
CA SER A 217 -4.35 -2.41 -9.28
C SER A 217 -3.31 -2.86 -10.31
N PHE A 218 -3.18 -2.10 -11.38
CA PHE A 218 -2.34 -2.45 -12.53
C PHE A 218 -1.48 -1.26 -12.98
N GLY A 219 -0.28 -1.57 -13.47
CA GLY A 219 0.54 -0.63 -14.25
C GLY A 219 1.33 -1.36 -15.31
N VAL A 220 1.49 -0.74 -16.48
CA VAL A 220 2.22 -1.32 -17.63
C VAL A 220 3.73 -1.44 -17.40
N THR A 221 4.22 -0.89 -16.28
CA THR A 221 5.57 -1.08 -15.75
C THR A 221 5.49 -1.25 -14.23
N PRO A 222 6.48 -1.91 -13.60
CA PRO A 222 6.55 -2.00 -12.14
C PRO A 222 6.51 -0.64 -11.44
N HIS A 223 7.03 0.41 -12.09
CA HIS A 223 7.02 1.78 -11.56
C HIS A 223 5.59 2.33 -11.48
N ILE A 224 4.82 2.25 -12.57
CA ILE A 224 3.43 2.71 -12.58
C ILE A 224 2.60 1.86 -11.63
N GLU A 225 2.84 0.54 -11.61
CA GLU A 225 2.14 -0.36 -10.70
C GLU A 225 2.42 -0.04 -9.23
N ASN A 226 3.70 0.18 -8.85
CA ASN A 226 4.07 0.62 -7.49
C ASN A 226 3.41 1.94 -7.12
N TYR A 227 3.31 2.88 -8.05
CA TYR A 227 2.62 4.14 -7.82
C TYR A 227 1.09 3.94 -7.67
N MET A 228 0.45 3.10 -8.48
CA MET A 228 -0.96 2.75 -8.27
C MET A 228 -1.19 2.11 -6.88
N MET A 229 -0.25 1.28 -6.42
CA MET A 229 -0.28 0.73 -5.06
C MET A 229 -0.13 1.80 -3.98
N SER A 230 0.78 2.77 -4.16
CA SER A 230 1.01 3.82 -3.18
C SER A 230 -0.25 4.67 -2.96
N VAL A 231 -1.07 4.89 -3.99
CA VAL A 231 -2.30 5.68 -3.89
C VAL A 231 -3.26 5.13 -2.81
N TYR A 232 -3.59 3.84 -2.87
CA TYR A 232 -4.54 3.27 -1.90
C TYR A 232 -3.88 2.95 -0.56
N LEU A 233 -2.57 2.64 -0.53
CA LEU A 233 -1.82 2.46 0.72
C LEU A 233 -1.69 3.78 1.49
N HIS A 234 -1.45 4.89 0.79
CA HIS A 234 -1.43 6.22 1.38
C HIS A 234 -2.81 6.61 1.93
N LYS A 235 -3.89 6.33 1.18
CA LYS A 235 -5.27 6.51 1.68
C LYS A 235 -5.58 5.67 2.92
N MET A 236 -5.11 4.42 2.96
CA MET A 236 -5.22 3.58 4.16
C MET A 236 -4.48 4.24 5.32
N ALA A 237 -3.22 4.62 5.11
CA ALA A 237 -2.36 5.16 6.15
C ALA A 237 -2.88 6.48 6.73
N LEU A 238 -3.47 7.36 5.92
CA LEU A 238 -4.10 8.60 6.41
C LEU A 238 -5.39 8.36 7.22
N SER A 239 -6.08 7.23 7.03
CA SER A 239 -7.39 6.97 7.63
C SER A 239 -7.27 5.99 8.80
N ARG A 240 -7.13 6.49 10.02
CA ARG A 240 -7.05 5.66 11.26
C ARG A 240 -8.27 4.77 11.49
N SER A 241 -9.42 5.10 10.91
CA SER A 241 -10.60 4.22 10.95
C SER A 241 -10.38 2.90 10.20
N ILE A 242 -9.50 2.89 9.18
CA ILE A 242 -9.24 1.73 8.34
C ILE A 242 -8.21 0.83 9.03
N LYS A 243 -8.70 -0.32 9.48
CA LYS A 243 -7.98 -1.36 10.20
C LYS A 243 -7.55 -2.52 9.31
N TYR A 244 -8.16 -2.69 8.14
CA TYR A 244 -7.86 -3.81 7.25
C TYR A 244 -7.63 -3.36 5.81
N LEU A 245 -6.72 -4.05 5.14
CA LEU A 245 -6.51 -4.00 3.70
C LEU A 245 -6.93 -5.34 3.11
N SER A 246 -7.76 -5.29 2.08
CA SER A 246 -8.31 -6.46 1.44
C SER A 246 -8.19 -6.39 -0.07
N PHE A 247 -7.96 -7.55 -0.69
CA PHE A 247 -7.90 -7.71 -2.14
C PHE A 247 -8.81 -8.85 -2.56
N SER A 248 -9.49 -8.69 -3.70
CA SER A 248 -10.17 -9.79 -4.38
C SER A 248 -9.92 -9.67 -5.88
N ILE A 249 -8.90 -10.37 -6.35
CA ILE A 249 -8.29 -10.15 -7.67
C ILE A 249 -8.22 -11.45 -8.47
N CYS A 250 -8.22 -11.34 -9.79
CA CYS A 250 -7.95 -12.43 -10.71
C CYS A 250 -6.59 -12.26 -11.42
N ASP A 251 -5.97 -11.09 -11.29
CA ASP A 251 -4.64 -10.79 -11.84
C ASP A 251 -3.51 -11.59 -11.14
N GLU A 252 -2.86 -12.48 -11.90
CA GLU A 252 -1.71 -13.27 -11.44
C GLU A 252 -0.46 -12.42 -11.17
N THR A 253 -0.29 -11.29 -11.87
CA THR A 253 0.84 -10.37 -11.68
C THR A 253 0.72 -9.70 -10.32
N LEU A 254 -0.44 -9.09 -10.04
CA LEU A 254 -0.71 -8.49 -8.75
C LEU A 254 -0.66 -9.54 -7.63
N LYS A 255 -1.23 -10.73 -7.80
CA LYS A 255 -1.11 -11.84 -6.83
C LYS A 255 0.36 -12.19 -6.53
N ARG A 256 1.21 -12.32 -7.57
CA ARG A 256 2.64 -12.61 -7.39
C ARG A 256 3.30 -11.52 -6.55
N LYS A 257 2.99 -10.27 -6.82
CA LYS A 257 3.51 -9.11 -6.10
C LYS A 257 3.05 -9.06 -4.64
N LEU A 258 1.77 -9.26 -4.36
CA LEU A 258 1.24 -9.35 -3.00
C LEU A 258 1.89 -10.49 -2.21
N THR A 259 2.13 -11.63 -2.87
CA THR A 259 2.86 -12.77 -2.29
C THR A 259 4.33 -12.43 -2.02
N GLN A 260 5.00 -11.68 -2.90
CA GLN A 260 6.36 -11.18 -2.66
C GLN A 260 6.42 -10.22 -1.47
N PHE A 261 5.38 -9.41 -1.28
CA PHE A 261 5.19 -8.62 -0.07
C PHE A 261 4.78 -9.45 1.15
N LYS A 262 4.71 -10.78 1.04
CA LYS A 262 4.33 -11.69 2.14
C LYS A 262 2.97 -11.35 2.75
N LEU A 263 2.06 -10.76 1.97
CA LEU A 263 0.70 -10.58 2.42
C LEU A 263 0.00 -11.94 2.50
N PRO A 264 -0.74 -12.23 3.58
CA PRO A 264 -1.37 -13.52 3.77
C PRO A 264 -2.49 -13.71 2.73
N LEU A 265 -2.36 -14.79 1.96
CA LEU A 265 -3.43 -15.25 1.10
C LEU A 265 -4.53 -15.84 1.98
N PHE A 266 -5.71 -15.23 1.94
CA PHE A 266 -6.86 -15.63 2.74
C PHE A 266 -7.63 -16.76 2.07
N LYS A 267 -7.87 -16.65 0.76
CA LYS A 267 -8.71 -17.61 0.03
C LYS A 267 -8.32 -17.70 -1.44
N ILE A 268 -8.49 -18.88 -2.03
CA ILE A 268 -8.47 -19.09 -3.48
C ILE A 268 -9.80 -19.74 -3.86
N ARG A 269 -10.49 -19.17 -4.84
CA ARG A 269 -11.69 -19.75 -5.44
C ARG A 269 -11.52 -19.89 -6.94
N THR A 270 -12.13 -20.91 -7.51
CA THR A 270 -12.26 -21.04 -8.97
C THR A 270 -13.63 -20.50 -9.37
N LEU A 271 -13.64 -19.54 -10.27
CA LEU A 271 -14.82 -18.94 -10.88
C LEU A 271 -14.97 -19.47 -12.31
N ASP A 272 -16.20 -19.78 -12.70
CA ASP A 272 -16.51 -20.14 -14.08
C ASP A 272 -16.67 -18.87 -14.92
N ASN A 273 -15.87 -18.73 -15.98
CA ASN A 273 -15.99 -17.63 -16.93
C ASN A 273 -16.03 -18.18 -18.36
N TYR A 274 -17.18 -18.08 -19.03
CA TYR A 274 -17.43 -18.43 -20.45
C TYR A 274 -16.34 -19.32 -21.08
N HIS A 275 -16.22 -20.56 -20.59
CA HIS A 275 -15.33 -21.64 -21.07
C HIS A 275 -13.91 -21.79 -20.47
N LYS A 276 -13.49 -20.98 -19.49
CA LYS A 276 -12.23 -21.20 -18.76
C LYS A 276 -12.39 -20.96 -17.26
N PRO A 277 -11.92 -21.88 -16.39
CA PRO A 277 -11.86 -21.62 -14.95
C PRO A 277 -10.84 -20.50 -14.67
N ILE A 278 -11.27 -19.47 -13.95
CA ILE A 278 -10.43 -18.36 -13.49
C ILE A 278 -10.24 -18.46 -11.99
N LYS A 279 -9.02 -18.25 -11.49
CA LYS A 279 -8.77 -18.23 -10.05
C LYS A 279 -8.95 -16.82 -9.51
N ASN A 280 -9.81 -16.67 -8.53
CA ASN A 280 -9.92 -15.48 -7.71
C ASN A 280 -9.10 -15.67 -6.42
N TYR A 281 -8.21 -14.72 -6.16
CA TYR A 281 -7.32 -14.68 -5.02
C TYR A 281 -7.78 -13.59 -4.06
N SER A 282 -8.05 -13.98 -2.82
CA SER A 282 -8.43 -13.06 -1.76
C SER A 282 -7.28 -12.90 -0.76
N PHE A 283 -6.92 -11.67 -0.46
CA PHE A 283 -5.96 -11.33 0.59
C PHE A 283 -6.65 -10.47 1.64
N PHE A 284 -6.33 -10.67 2.91
CA PHE A 284 -6.91 -9.89 4.01
C PHE A 284 -5.84 -9.70 5.09
N ALA A 285 -5.42 -8.46 5.31
CA ALA A 285 -4.34 -8.13 6.22
C ALA A 285 -4.75 -6.98 7.15
N SER A 286 -4.32 -7.06 8.41
CA SER A 286 -4.49 -5.97 9.36
C SER A 286 -3.57 -4.79 9.03
N ARG A 287 -3.96 -3.60 9.51
CA ARG A 287 -3.16 -2.39 9.41
C ARG A 287 -1.77 -2.57 10.01
N THR A 288 -1.67 -3.22 11.17
CA THR A 288 -0.39 -3.49 11.83
C THR A 288 0.51 -4.34 10.93
N GLU A 289 -0.02 -5.40 10.32
CA GLU A 289 0.75 -6.24 9.37
C GLU A 289 1.19 -5.45 8.13
N VAL A 290 0.31 -4.62 7.56
CA VAL A 290 0.63 -3.79 6.40
C VAL A 290 1.72 -2.76 6.73
N MET A 291 1.61 -2.08 7.87
CA MET A 291 2.57 -1.05 8.29
C MET A 291 3.88 -1.63 8.83
N ALA A 292 3.87 -2.86 9.34
CA ALA A 292 5.07 -3.62 9.71
C ALA A 292 5.84 -4.17 8.48
N ASN A 293 5.27 -4.07 7.28
CA ASN A 293 5.95 -4.40 6.04
C ASN A 293 6.70 -3.18 5.50
N ARG A 294 8.04 -3.26 5.43
CA ARG A 294 8.88 -2.11 5.01
C ARG A 294 8.53 -1.59 3.61
N ASN A 295 8.19 -2.48 2.67
CA ASN A 295 7.90 -2.06 1.30
C ASN A 295 6.52 -1.40 1.22
N LEU A 296 5.51 -1.96 1.88
CA LEU A 296 4.17 -1.36 1.91
C LEU A 296 4.17 -0.04 2.69
N LEU A 297 4.90 0.03 3.81
CA LEU A 297 5.08 1.27 4.57
C LEU A 297 5.75 2.36 3.71
N LYS A 298 6.80 2.01 2.96
CA LYS A 298 7.45 2.93 2.02
C LYS A 298 6.51 3.42 0.93
N LEU A 299 5.68 2.55 0.37
CA LEU A 299 4.65 2.97 -0.60
C LEU A 299 3.59 3.87 0.07
N SER A 300 3.22 3.60 1.32
CA SER A 300 2.19 4.36 2.03
C SER A 300 2.60 5.81 2.35
N VAL A 301 3.90 6.11 2.49
CA VAL A 301 4.37 7.47 2.77
C VAL A 301 4.50 8.34 1.52
N ILE A 302 4.32 7.77 0.32
CA ILE A 302 4.39 8.52 -0.93
C ILE A 302 3.11 9.34 -1.09
N PRO A 303 3.19 10.68 -1.10
CA PRO A 303 2.01 11.51 -1.24
C PRO A 303 1.34 11.29 -2.60
N SER A 304 0.01 11.29 -2.62
CA SER A 304 -0.79 11.26 -3.84
C SER A 304 -1.65 12.52 -3.94
N ALA A 305 -1.56 13.27 -5.04
CA ALA A 305 -2.44 14.40 -5.35
C ALA A 305 -3.58 13.99 -6.29
N LYS A 306 -4.69 14.75 -6.29
CA LYS A 306 -5.87 14.50 -7.15
C LYS A 306 -5.53 14.44 -8.65
N SER A 307 -4.56 15.24 -9.07
CA SER A 307 -3.94 15.16 -10.38
C SER A 307 -2.46 15.49 -10.24
N GLN A 308 -1.59 14.69 -10.85
CA GLN A 308 -0.15 14.95 -10.88
C GLN A 308 0.52 14.31 -12.10
N THR A 309 1.49 15.02 -12.67
CA THR A 309 2.39 14.47 -13.69
C THR A 309 3.58 13.82 -13.00
N ILE A 310 3.87 12.60 -13.40
CA ILE A 310 4.97 11.79 -12.91
C ILE A 310 5.91 11.57 -14.08
N ASP A 311 7.13 12.09 -13.95
CA ASP A 311 8.19 11.87 -14.92
C ASP A 311 9.07 10.70 -14.45
N PRO A 312 9.03 9.53 -15.13
CA PRO A 312 9.90 8.41 -14.81
C PRO A 312 11.39 8.78 -14.78
N ILE A 313 11.81 9.74 -15.61
CA ILE A 313 13.21 10.18 -15.74
C ILE A 313 13.62 11.08 -14.56
N PHE A 314 12.73 11.92 -14.05
CA PHE A 314 12.99 12.74 -12.87
C PHE A 314 13.34 11.86 -11.64
N PHE A 315 12.67 10.71 -11.52
CA PHE A 315 12.96 9.76 -10.46
C PHE A 315 14.25 8.94 -10.70
N MET A 316 14.70 8.77 -11.95
CA MET A 316 15.99 8.15 -12.29
C MET A 316 17.20 9.06 -12.00
N GLN A 317 17.08 10.39 -12.20
CA GLN A 317 18.18 11.34 -11.97
C GLN A 317 18.48 11.55 -10.47
N LEU A 318 17.50 11.31 -9.60
CA LEU A 318 17.65 11.40 -8.14
C LEU A 318 18.61 10.36 -7.54
N GLY A 319 19.00 9.31 -8.29
CA GLY A 319 20.02 8.34 -7.89
C GLY A 319 21.46 8.77 -8.21
N THR A 320 21.67 9.92 -8.86
CA THR A 320 23.00 10.36 -9.34
C THR A 320 23.56 11.60 -8.64
N SER A 321 22.89 12.10 -7.61
CA SER A 321 23.34 13.25 -6.82
C SER A 321 23.44 12.92 -5.33
N ILE A 322 24.44 12.10 -4.99
CA ILE A 322 25.15 12.14 -3.70
C ILE A 322 26.65 12.05 -3.98
#